data_AF-A0A534BH65-F1
#
_entry.id   AF-A0A534BH65-F1
#
_cell.length_a   1.000
_cell.length_b   1.000
_cell.length_c   1.000
_cell.angle_alpha   90.00
_cell.angle_beta   90.00
_cell.angle_gamma   90.00
#
_symmetry.space_group_name_H-M   'P 1'
#
loop_
_entity.id
_entity.type
_entity.pdbx_description
1 polymer ?
#
loop_
_entity_poly.entity_id
_entity_poly.type
_entity_poly.pdbx_seq_one_letter_code
_entity_poly.pdbx_strand_id
1 'polypeptide(L)' 'MSEGATQRLRLGNHAIEFDARFAGVIYHVRFPVNAVLGIYARETGEGMVFSEQDLGPEPPAEERGARRPQLKVVK' A
#
# COMPACT_ATOMS: atom_id res chain seq x y z
N MET A 1 10.47 2.48 -5.57
CA MET A 1 10.48 1.00 -5.63
C MET A 1 11.73 0.60 -6.39
N SER A 2 12.67 -0.13 -5.79
CA SER A 2 13.94 -0.48 -6.45
C SER A 2 13.90 -1.89 -7.03
N GLU A 3 14.65 -2.13 -8.11
CA GLU A 3 14.72 -3.42 -8.80
C GLU A 3 15.17 -4.57 -7.88
N GLY A 4 16.04 -4.28 -6.90
CA GLY A 4 16.49 -5.28 -5.91
C GLY A 4 15.47 -5.61 -4.81
N ALA A 5 14.42 -4.80 -4.64
CA ALA A 5 13.44 -4.94 -3.55
C ALA A 5 12.08 -5.51 -4.00
N THR A 6 11.74 -5.34 -5.28
CA THR A 6 10.44 -5.73 -5.83
C THR A 6 10.61 -6.54 -7.11
N GLN A 7 9.77 -7.56 -7.31
CA GLN A 7 9.68 -8.31 -8.55
C GLN A 7 8.28 -8.15 -9.15
N ARG A 8 8.17 -8.35 -10.48
CA ARG A 8 6.89 -8.28 -11.22
C ARG A 8 6.10 -7.00 -10.96
N LEU A 9 6.80 -5.87 -10.83
CA LEU A 9 6.18 -4.59 -10.59
C LEU A 9 5.27 -4.21 -11.77
N ARG A 10 4.01 -3.90 -11.47
CA ARG A 10 3.04 -3.34 -12.41
C ARG A 10 2.45 -2.06 -11.83
N LEU A 11 2.56 -0.98 -12.59
CA LEU A 11 1.89 0.29 -12.31
C LEU A 11 0.69 0.40 -13.25
N GLY A 12 -0.47 -0.02 -12.76
CA GLY A 12 -1.73 0.17 -13.47
C GLY A 12 -2.38 1.50 -13.11
N ASN A 13 -3.36 1.93 -13.91
CA ASN A 13 -4.10 3.17 -13.68
C ASN A 13 -4.99 3.13 -12.41
N HIS A 14 -5.38 1.93 -11.97
CA HIS A 14 -6.26 1.74 -10.81
C HIS A 14 -5.56 1.11 -9.62
N ALA A 15 -4.54 0.28 -9.87
CA ALA A 15 -3.83 -0.44 -8.83
C ALA A 15 -2.35 -0.60 -9.19
N ILE A 16 -1.52 -0.62 -8.15
CA ILE A 16 -0.11 -0.96 -8.23
C ILE A 16 0.06 -2.32 -7.54
N GLU A 17 0.81 -3.21 -8.18
CA GLU A 17 1.06 -4.56 -7.66
C GLU A 17 2.51 -4.99 -7.89
N PHE A 18 3.07 -5.73 -6.92
CA PHE A 18 4.42 -6.30 -6.99
C PHE A 18 4.59 -7.44 -5.99
N ASP A 19 5.62 -8.25 -6.19
CA ASP A 19 6.10 -9.22 -5.21
C ASP A 19 7.25 -8.61 -4.40
N ALA A 20 7.22 -8.72 -3.06
CA ALA A 20 8.29 -8.27 -2.18
C ALA A 20 8.52 -9.22 -1.02
N ARG A 21 9.69 -9.12 -0.38
CA ARG A 21 10.06 -9.94 0.78
C ARG A 21 9.92 -9.14 2.07
N PHE A 22 9.19 -9.69 3.03
CA PHE A 22 9.10 -9.20 4.40
C PHE A 22 9.62 -10.29 5.33
N ALA A 23 10.72 -10.01 6.05
CA ALA A 23 11.43 -11.00 6.87
C ALA A 23 11.78 -12.31 6.10
N GLY A 24 12.11 -12.19 4.81
CA GLY A 24 12.46 -13.31 3.94
C GLY A 24 11.28 -14.04 3.29
N VAL A 25 10.05 -13.84 3.76
CA VAL A 25 8.84 -14.41 3.16
C VAL A 25 8.35 -13.53 2.02
N ILE A 26 8.01 -14.15 0.88
CA ILE A 26 7.48 -13.44 -0.29
C ILE A 26 5.98 -13.16 -0.09
N TYR A 27 5.59 -11.92 -0.31
CA TYR A 27 4.20 -11.48 -0.34
C TYR A 27 3.88 -10.81 -1.66
N HIS A 28 2.68 -11.09 -2.17
CA HIS A 28 2.09 -10.33 -3.26
C HIS A 28 1.39 -9.10 -2.68
N VAL A 29 1.87 -7.92 -3.03
CA VAL A 29 1.35 -6.63 -2.54
C VAL A 29 0.54 -5.98 -3.65
N ARG A 30 -0.68 -5.57 -3.34
CA ARG A 30 -1.57 -4.83 -4.25
C ARG A 30 -2.33 -3.75 -3.49
N PHE A 31 -2.34 -2.54 -4.01
CA PHE A 31 -3.06 -1.40 -3.44
C PHE A 31 -3.59 -0.49 -4.55
N PRO A 32 -4.69 0.24 -4.31
CA PRO A 32 -5.22 1.16 -5.28
C PRO A 32 -4.34 2.42 -5.39
N VAL A 33 -4.30 3.04 -6.57
CA VAL A 33 -3.43 4.20 -6.83
C VAL A 33 -3.73 5.37 -5.90
N ASN A 34 -5.00 5.55 -5.49
CA ASN A 34 -5.40 6.62 -4.58
C ASN A 34 -4.86 6.46 -3.14
N ALA A 35 -4.31 5.31 -2.79
CA ALA A 35 -3.65 5.12 -1.50
C ALA A 35 -2.18 5.62 -1.51
N VAL A 36 -1.68 6.11 -2.64
CA VAL A 36 -0.30 6.60 -2.79
C VAL A 36 -0.22 8.08 -2.45
N LEU A 37 0.53 8.41 -1.39
CA LEU A 37 0.72 9.79 -0.93
C LEU A 37 1.82 10.54 -1.69
N GLY A 38 2.78 9.81 -2.26
CA GLY A 38 3.90 10.41 -2.98
C GLY A 38 4.90 9.37 -3.44
N ILE A 39 5.81 9.79 -4.31
CA ILE A 39 6.94 8.99 -4.78
C ILE A 39 8.22 9.80 -4.61
N TYR A 40 9.25 9.17 -4.06
CA TYR A 40 10.54 9.80 -3.84
C TYR A 40 11.69 8.80 -4.04
N ALA A 41 12.84 9.32 -4.46
CA ALA A 41 14.12 8.64 -4.44
C ALA A 41 14.62 8.57 -3.00
N ARG A 42 15.04 7.40 -2.55
CA ARG A 42 15.44 7.17 -1.16
C ARG A 42 16.78 7.87 -0.84
N GLU A 43 17.64 7.99 -1.82
CA GLU A 43 19.02 8.44 -1.69
C GLU A 43 19.12 9.97 -1.60
N THR A 44 18.33 10.68 -2.39
CA THR A 44 18.35 12.15 -2.48
C THR A 44 17.16 12.79 -1.77
N GLY A 45 16.09 12.03 -1.54
CA GLY A 45 14.81 12.56 -1.05
C GLY A 45 14.00 13.32 -2.10
N GLU A 46 14.51 13.45 -3.34
CA GLU A 46 13.76 14.10 -4.42
C GLU A 46 12.56 13.27 -4.84
N GLY A 47 11.45 13.94 -5.16
CA GLY A 47 10.21 13.29 -5.48
C GLY A 47 9.05 14.26 -5.66
N MET A 48 7.84 13.70 -5.69
CA MET A 48 6.59 14.46 -5.67
C MET A 48 5.62 13.87 -4.65
N VAL A 49 4.89 14.75 -3.98
CA VAL A 49 3.76 14.42 -3.11
C VAL A 49 2.49 14.61 -3.94
N PHE A 50 1.59 13.64 -3.89
CA PHE A 50 0.27 13.75 -4.51
C PHE A 50 -0.68 14.46 -3.55
N SER A 51 -1.43 15.43 -4.05
CA SER A 51 -2.40 16.18 -3.26
C SER A 51 -3.75 15.46 -3.27
N GLU A 52 -4.59 15.68 -2.26
CA GLU A 52 -5.97 15.17 -2.26
C GLU A 52 -6.79 15.66 -3.46
N GLN A 53 -6.39 16.78 -4.08
CA GLN A 53 -7.00 17.30 -5.31
C GLN A 53 -6.60 16.50 -6.57
N ASP A 54 -5.43 15.84 -6.55
CA ASP A 54 -4.94 15.01 -7.65
C ASP A 54 -5.55 13.59 -7.61
N LEU A 55 -6.01 13.19 -6.42
CA LEU A 55 -6.70 11.94 -6.19
C LEU A 55 -8.18 12.16 -6.49
N GLY A 56 -8.66 11.63 -7.62
CA GLY A 56 -10.10 11.60 -7.94
C GLY A 56 -10.95 10.98 -6.80
N PRO A 57 -12.29 10.97 -6.93
CA PRO A 57 -13.20 10.65 -5.82
C PRO A 57 -12.78 9.39 -5.07
N GLU A 58 -12.74 9.50 -3.74
CA GLU A 58 -12.30 8.43 -2.85
C GLU A 58 -13.16 7.16 -3.09
N PRO A 59 -12.56 6.01 -3.41
CA PRO A 59 -13.28 4.77 -3.51
C PRO A 59 -13.90 4.45 -2.13
N PRO A 60 -15.08 3.81 -2.09
CA PRO A 60 -15.72 3.48 -0.83
C PRO A 60 -14.77 2.65 0.04
N ALA A 61 -14.55 3.07 1.28
CA ALA A 61 -13.81 2.27 2.24
C ALA A 61 -14.53 0.92 2.40
N GLU A 62 -13.91 -0.18 1.95
CA GLU A 62 -14.38 -1.50 2.35
C GLU A 62 -14.17 -1.62 3.86
N GLU A 63 -15.27 -1.66 4.61
CA GLU A 63 -15.29 -2.04 6.03
C GLU A 63 -14.67 -3.43 6.19
N ARG A 64 -13.36 -3.50 6.39
CA ARG A 64 -12.75 -4.68 7.00
C ARG A 64 -13.16 -4.66 8.46
N GLY A 65 -14.26 -5.36 8.74
CA GLY A 65 -14.77 -5.60 10.08
C GLY A 65 -13.67 -6.14 10.99
N ALA A 66 -12.99 -5.25 11.71
CA ALA A 66 -12.08 -5.58 12.79
C ALA A 66 -12.93 -6.04 13.97
N ARG A 67 -13.37 -7.29 13.93
CA ARG A 67 -13.99 -7.96 15.08
C ARG A 67 -12.91 -8.09 16.16
N ARG A 68 -12.78 -7.05 16.99
CA ARG A 68 -11.94 -7.06 18.20
C ARG A 68 -12.40 -8.24 19.06
N PRO A 69 -11.57 -9.28 19.30
CA PRO A 69 -11.98 -10.38 20.15
C PRO A 69 -12.06 -9.87 21.60
N GLN A 70 -13.26 -9.89 22.20
CA GLN A 70 -13.44 -9.60 23.61
C GLN A 70 -13.23 -10.89 24.40
N LEU A 71 -12.12 -10.99 25.12
CA LEU A 71 -11.89 -12.07 26.07
C LEU A 71 -12.71 -11.78 27.35
N LYS A 72 -13.71 -12.61 27.64
CA LYS A 72 -14.42 -12.57 28.92
C LYS A 72 -13.63 -13.39 29.94
N VAL A 73 -13.18 -12.74 31.02
CA VAL A 73 -12.63 -13.42 32.19
C VAL A 73 -13.79 -14.10 32.93
N VAL A 74 -13.73 -15.42 33.08
CA VAL A 74 -14.64 -16.18 33.96
C VAL A 74 -13.94 -16.34 35.31
N LYS A 75 -14.66 -16.02 36.39
CA LYS A 75 -14.21 -16.13 37.78
C LYS A 75 -14.58 -17.50 38.35
#